data_AF-A0A803JS66-F1
#
_entry.id   AF-A0A803JS66-F1
#
_cell.length_a   1.000
_cell.length_b   1.000
_cell.length_c   1.000
_cell.angle_alpha   90.00
_cell.angle_beta   90.00
_cell.angle_gamma   90.00
#
_symmetry.space_group_name_H-M   'P 1'
#
loop_
_entity.id
_entity.type
_entity.pdbx_description
1 polymer ?
#
loop_
_entity_poly.entity_id
_entity_poly.type
_entity_poly.pdbx_seq_one_letter_code
_entity_poly.pdbx_strand_id
1 'polypeptide(L)'
;MPVYIRKGPLEIPPGSERDWALDHDEDSFITDPDQALDMLPQPFRMIDKVVNHLIYQALEIININEHRREADKLRKKIEVHPPVAEIQVSKRVNCLAAVESGTYLFVGHSDGLAVYNFPDCSWICSWETAKIEICSLSICHVKNELYLLAAVDDMGNGFSNCIIF
;
A
#
# COMPACT_ATOMS: atom_id res chain seq x y z
N MET A 1 61.49 26.20 -80.73
CA MET A 1 61.69 25.45 -79.47
C MET A 1 62.22 24.06 -79.82
N PRO A 2 63.37 23.63 -79.27
CA PRO A 2 63.83 22.26 -79.47
C PRO A 2 63.22 21.36 -78.38
N VAL A 3 62.53 20.30 -78.80
CA VAL A 3 62.11 19.20 -77.91
C VAL A 3 63.01 18.02 -78.24
N TYR A 4 63.99 17.76 -77.38
CA TYR A 4 64.85 16.58 -77.44
C TYR A 4 64.10 15.40 -76.82
N ILE A 5 63.67 14.45 -77.65
CA ILE A 5 63.11 13.17 -77.22
C ILE A 5 64.29 12.21 -76.99
N ARG A 6 64.59 11.86 -75.74
CA ARG A 6 65.49 10.74 -75.42
C ARG A 6 64.65 9.47 -75.28
N LYS A 7 64.88 8.49 -76.17
CA LYS A 7 64.39 7.11 -76.04
C LYS A 7 65.39 6.28 -75.23
N GLY A 8 64.90 5.59 -74.21
CA GLY A 8 65.61 4.53 -73.48
C GLY A 8 64.74 3.99 -72.34
N PRO A 9 64.65 2.65 -72.10
CA PRO A 9 63.85 2.09 -71.02
C PRO A 9 64.48 2.44 -69.65
N LEU A 10 63.68 2.92 -68.70
CA LEU A 10 64.11 2.98 -67.30
C LEU A 10 64.07 1.56 -66.73
N GLU A 11 65.23 0.96 -66.53
CA GLU A 11 65.37 -0.25 -65.71
C GLU A 11 65.17 0.14 -64.24
N ILE A 12 64.11 -0.38 -63.62
CA ILE A 12 63.81 -0.21 -62.20
C ILE A 12 64.77 -1.14 -61.42
N PRO A 13 65.51 -0.66 -60.40
CA PRO A 13 66.34 -1.55 -59.59
C PRO A 13 65.47 -2.62 -58.91
N PRO A 14 65.93 -3.89 -58.81
CA PRO A 14 65.19 -4.91 -58.08
C PRO A 14 65.04 -4.50 -56.62
N GLY A 15 63.81 -4.56 -56.10
CA GLY A 15 63.52 -4.22 -54.71
C GLY A 15 64.30 -5.12 -53.75
N SER A 16 64.96 -4.54 -52.75
CA SER A 16 65.56 -5.33 -51.69
C SER A 16 64.43 -5.90 -50.82
N GLU A 17 64.25 -7.22 -50.87
CA GLU A 17 63.50 -7.97 -49.87
C GLU A 17 64.19 -7.78 -48.52
N ARG A 18 63.79 -6.74 -47.78
CA ARG A 18 64.03 -6.69 -46.34
C ARG A 18 62.82 -7.34 -45.69
N ASP A 19 63.02 -8.56 -45.21
CA ASP A 19 62.42 -9.17 -44.03
C ASP A 19 61.29 -8.37 -43.36
N TRP A 20 60.05 -8.55 -43.84
CA TRP A 20 58.84 -8.25 -43.05
C TRP A 20 58.23 -9.52 -42.44
N ALA A 21 59.04 -10.57 -42.27
CA ALA A 21 58.66 -11.73 -41.47
C ALA A 21 59.12 -11.50 -40.02
N LEU A 22 58.46 -10.58 -39.34
CA LEU A 22 58.45 -10.54 -37.88
C LEU A 22 57.00 -10.61 -37.45
N ASP A 23 56.64 -11.77 -36.92
CA ASP A 23 55.43 -12.10 -36.18
C ASP A 23 54.88 -10.88 -35.44
N HIS A 24 53.71 -10.41 -35.85
CA HIS A 24 52.86 -9.60 -34.98
C HIS A 24 51.39 -9.82 -35.36
N ASP A 25 50.73 -10.62 -34.52
CA ASP A 25 49.33 -10.53 -34.16
C ASP A 25 48.30 -10.73 -35.30
N GLU A 26 48.17 -11.99 -35.74
CA GLU A 26 46.97 -12.47 -36.46
C GLU A 26 45.69 -12.51 -35.59
N ASP A 27 45.71 -11.95 -34.37
CA ASP A 27 44.53 -11.78 -33.50
C ASP A 27 44.06 -10.31 -33.39
N SER A 28 44.38 -9.48 -34.37
CA SER A 28 43.90 -8.09 -34.45
C SER A 28 42.60 -7.92 -35.25
N PHE A 29 41.75 -8.94 -35.29
CA PHE A 29 40.35 -8.72 -35.64
C PHE A 29 39.70 -7.92 -34.51
N ILE A 30 38.96 -6.87 -34.86
CA ILE A 30 38.05 -6.18 -33.93
C ILE A 30 37.13 -7.24 -33.35
N THR A 31 37.44 -7.69 -32.13
CA THR A 31 36.47 -8.37 -31.27
C THR A 31 35.33 -7.37 -31.13
N ASP A 32 34.12 -7.80 -31.49
CA ASP A 32 32.90 -7.00 -31.38
C ASP A 32 32.93 -6.25 -30.04
N PRO A 33 33.00 -4.90 -30.01
CA PRO A 33 33.19 -4.16 -28.76
C PRO A 33 32.07 -4.43 -27.75
N ASP A 34 30.90 -4.85 -28.22
CA ASP A 34 29.77 -5.29 -27.39
C ASP A 34 30.06 -6.61 -26.65
N GLN A 35 30.98 -7.44 -27.14
CA GLN A 35 31.36 -8.74 -26.57
C GLN A 35 32.16 -8.61 -25.27
N ALA A 36 32.71 -7.44 -24.97
CA ALA A 36 33.34 -7.14 -23.69
C ALA A 36 32.32 -6.90 -22.56
N LEU A 37 31.07 -6.58 -22.91
CA LEU A 37 29.97 -6.31 -21.97
C LEU A 37 28.92 -7.43 -21.97
N ASP A 38 28.68 -8.05 -23.14
CA ASP A 38 27.71 -9.12 -23.35
C ASP A 38 28.43 -10.40 -23.79
N MET A 39 28.71 -11.27 -22.82
CA MET A 39 29.45 -12.51 -23.02
C MET A 39 28.62 -13.59 -23.74
N LEU A 40 27.32 -13.38 -23.96
CA LEU A 40 26.48 -14.40 -24.60
C LEU A 40 26.88 -14.61 -26.05
N PRO A 41 26.88 -15.83 -26.60
CA PRO A 41 27.04 -16.02 -28.04
C PRO A 41 25.82 -15.52 -28.82
N GLN A 42 26.00 -15.16 -30.10
CA GLN A 42 24.85 -15.01 -31.00
C GLN A 42 24.13 -16.36 -31.15
N PRO A 43 22.78 -16.41 -31.15
CA PRO A 43 21.82 -15.31 -31.21
C PRO A 43 21.29 -14.85 -29.84
N PHE A 44 21.80 -15.41 -28.74
CA PHE A 44 21.25 -15.20 -27.39
C PHE A 44 21.41 -13.76 -26.90
N ARG A 45 22.43 -13.02 -27.37
CA ARG A 45 22.58 -11.57 -27.13
C ARG A 45 21.35 -10.76 -27.56
N MET A 46 20.87 -11.03 -28.78
CA MET A 46 19.74 -10.31 -29.33
C MET A 46 18.47 -10.60 -28.53
N ILE A 47 18.31 -11.86 -28.11
CA ILE A 47 17.21 -12.28 -27.26
C ILE A 47 17.30 -11.57 -25.90
N ASP A 48 18.47 -11.55 -25.27
CA ASP A 48 18.69 -10.89 -23.99
C ASP A 48 18.38 -9.39 -24.06
N LYS A 49 18.88 -8.68 -25.07
CA LYS A 49 18.57 -7.26 -25.31
C LYS A 49 17.07 -7.01 -25.46
N VAL A 50 16.35 -7.86 -26.21
CA VAL A 50 14.90 -7.73 -26.40
C VAL A 50 14.14 -8.02 -25.11
N VAL A 51 14.50 -9.09 -24.39
CA VAL A 51 13.87 -9.47 -23.13
C VAL A 51 14.07 -8.39 -22.07
N ASN A 52 15.30 -7.90 -21.91
CA ASN A 52 15.60 -6.82 -20.98
C ASN A 52 14.86 -5.53 -21.34
N HIS A 53 14.78 -5.19 -22.63
CA HIS A 53 14.00 -4.04 -23.07
C HIS A 53 12.51 -4.14 -22.70
N LEU A 54 11.89 -5.31 -22.91
CA LEU A 54 10.50 -5.55 -22.51
C LEU A 54 10.31 -5.50 -20.99
N ILE A 55 11.26 -6.03 -20.21
CA ILE A 55 11.24 -5.97 -18.75
C ILE A 55 11.32 -4.52 -18.28
N TYR A 56 12.25 -3.72 -18.82
CA TYR A 56 12.38 -2.30 -18.43
C TYR A 56 11.12 -1.51 -18.78
N GLN A 57 10.53 -1.73 -19.95
CA GLN A 57 9.26 -1.10 -20.32
C GLN A 57 8.12 -1.50 -19.37
N ALA A 58 8.01 -2.78 -19.02
CA ALA A 58 6.99 -3.25 -18.09
C ALA A 58 7.17 -2.63 -16.69
N LEU A 59 8.41 -2.56 -16.20
CA LEU A 59 8.74 -1.93 -14.92
C LEU A 59 8.42 -0.44 -14.93
N GLU A 60 8.71 0.26 -16.02
CA GLU A 60 8.37 1.69 -16.16
C GLU A 60 6.85 1.91 -16.09
N ILE A 61 6.08 1.10 -16.81
CA ILE A 61 4.60 1.15 -16.75
C ILE A 61 4.09 0.86 -15.34
N ILE A 62 4.65 -0.14 -14.65
CA ILE A 62 4.27 -0.46 -13.26
C ILE A 62 4.57 0.74 -12.36
N ASN A 63 5.76 1.33 -12.46
CA ASN A 63 6.19 2.44 -11.63
C ASN A 63 5.30 3.68 -11.82
N ILE A 64 4.97 4.02 -13.07
CA ILE A 64 4.03 5.11 -13.39
C ILE A 64 2.66 4.86 -12.75
N ASN A 65 2.15 3.63 -12.84
CA ASN A 65 0.86 3.26 -12.27
C ASN A 65 0.86 3.29 -10.73
N GLU A 66 1.96 2.87 -10.11
CA GLU A 66 2.14 2.90 -8.66
C GLU A 66 2.18 4.32 -8.14
N HIS A 67 3.01 5.19 -8.73
CA HIS A 67 3.04 6.62 -8.40
C HIS A 67 1.69 7.30 -8.58
N ARG A 68 0.92 6.93 -9.62
CA ARG A 68 -0.46 7.42 -9.79
C ARG A 68 -1.36 6.96 -8.64
N ARG A 69 -1.29 5.68 -8.25
CA ARG A 69 -2.07 5.14 -7.12
C ARG A 69 -1.71 5.80 -5.80
N GLU A 70 -0.43 6.06 -5.55
CA GLU A 70 0.05 6.77 -4.37
C GLU A 70 -0.45 8.21 -4.34
N ALA A 71 -0.35 8.93 -5.47
CA ALA A 71 -0.88 10.28 -5.59
C ALA A 71 -2.41 10.32 -5.38
N ASP A 72 -3.15 9.33 -5.90
CA ASP A 72 -4.59 9.22 -5.69
C ASP A 72 -4.96 8.88 -4.24
N LYS A 73 -4.18 8.03 -3.56
CA LYS A 73 -4.33 7.76 -2.12
C LYS A 73 -4.10 9.02 -1.29
N LEU A 74 -3.07 9.81 -1.61
CA LEU A 74 -2.78 11.08 -0.94
C LEU A 74 -3.86 12.14 -1.21
N ARG A 75 -4.48 12.11 -2.40
CA ARG A 75 -5.58 13.00 -2.79
C ARG A 75 -6.93 12.63 -2.18
N LYS A 76 -7.11 11.37 -1.76
CA LYS A 76 -8.34 10.94 -1.12
C LYS A 76 -8.43 11.56 0.28
N LYS A 77 -9.10 12.72 0.36
CA LYS A 77 -9.46 13.35 1.62
C LYS A 77 -10.29 12.36 2.43
N ILE A 78 -9.80 11.98 3.60
CA ILE A 78 -10.59 11.20 4.56
C ILE A 78 -11.80 12.06 4.93
N GLU A 79 -12.99 11.49 4.77
CA GLU A 79 -14.22 12.15 5.19
C GLU A 79 -14.23 12.19 6.71
N VAL A 80 -13.92 13.36 7.26
CA VAL A 80 -13.95 13.59 8.71
C VAL A 80 -15.37 14.02 9.04
N HIS A 81 -16.14 13.12 9.65
CA HIS A 81 -17.46 13.46 10.19
C HIS A 81 -17.27 14.19 11.53
N PRO A 82 -17.74 15.45 11.65
CA PRO A 82 -17.70 16.14 12.93
C PRO A 82 -18.65 15.48 13.94
N PRO A 83 -18.35 15.54 15.25
CA PRO A 83 -19.29 15.10 16.27
C PRO A 83 -20.59 15.89 16.17
N VAL A 84 -21.72 15.18 16.17
CA VAL A 84 -23.06 15.77 15.97
C VAL A 84 -23.65 16.26 17.29
N ALA A 85 -23.33 15.60 18.40
CA ALA A 85 -23.86 15.91 19.72
C ALA A 85 -22.90 15.44 20.82
N GLU A 86 -23.02 16.06 22.00
CA GLU A 86 -22.29 15.71 23.21
C GLU A 86 -23.29 15.53 24.37
N ILE A 87 -23.16 14.41 25.09
CA ILE A 87 -23.97 14.12 26.28
C ILE A 87 -23.06 14.21 27.49
N GLN A 88 -23.35 15.15 28.39
CA GLN A 88 -22.70 15.22 29.69
C GLN A 88 -23.42 14.27 30.65
N VAL A 89 -22.71 13.23 31.07
CA VAL A 89 -23.20 12.26 32.06
C VAL A 89 -22.57 12.60 33.41
N SER A 90 -23.40 12.75 34.44
CA SER A 90 -22.95 13.10 35.80
C SER A 90 -22.21 11.97 36.52
N LYS A 91 -22.41 10.74 36.05
CA LYS A 91 -21.88 9.50 36.63
C LYS A 91 -20.88 8.86 35.70
N ARG A 92 -20.01 8.01 36.26
CA ARG A 92 -19.07 7.22 35.47
C ARG A 92 -19.84 6.24 34.59
N VAL A 93 -19.68 6.40 33.27
CA VAL A 93 -20.21 5.49 32.26
C VAL A 93 -19.26 4.30 32.12
N ASN A 94 -19.84 3.10 32.10
CA ASN A 94 -19.11 1.85 31.94
C ASN A 94 -19.35 1.22 30.58
N CYS A 95 -20.59 1.26 30.10
CA CYS A 95 -20.98 0.64 28.85
C CYS A 95 -22.13 1.40 28.19
N LEU A 96 -22.27 1.20 26.88
CA LEU A 96 -23.25 1.86 26.03
C LEU A 96 -23.86 0.82 25.08
N ALA A 97 -25.14 0.96 24.78
CA ALA A 97 -25.79 0.23 23.70
C ALA A 97 -26.77 1.15 22.96
N ALA A 98 -26.71 1.15 21.63
CA ALA A 98 -27.60 1.95 20.80
C ALA A 98 -28.48 1.03 19.96
N VAL A 99 -29.75 1.41 19.80
CA VAL A 99 -30.67 0.68 18.91
C VAL A 99 -30.23 0.89 17.47
N GLU A 100 -30.38 -0.12 16.62
CA GLU A 100 -30.01 -0.05 15.19
C GLU A 100 -30.74 1.07 14.44
N SER A 101 -31.98 1.39 14.84
CA SER A 101 -32.75 2.53 14.33
C SER A 101 -32.17 3.90 14.70
N GLY A 102 -31.25 3.95 15.67
CA GLY A 102 -30.69 5.20 16.19
C GLY A 102 -31.68 6.05 16.96
N THR A 103 -32.74 5.47 17.53
CA THR A 103 -33.74 6.24 18.30
C THR A 103 -33.41 6.37 19.78
N TYR A 104 -32.75 5.36 20.36
CA TYR A 104 -32.42 5.34 21.79
C TYR A 104 -30.97 4.94 22.02
N LEU A 105 -30.37 5.58 23.02
CA LEU A 105 -29.07 5.26 23.57
C LEU A 105 -29.22 4.85 25.03
N PHE A 106 -28.78 3.65 25.35
CA PHE A 106 -28.74 3.10 26.70
C PHE A 106 -27.33 3.26 27.27
N VAL A 107 -27.24 3.77 28.50
CA VAL A 107 -25.99 4.14 29.17
C VAL A 107 -25.92 3.44 30.52
N GLY A 108 -25.06 2.45 30.64
CA GLY A 108 -24.77 1.77 31.90
C GLY A 108 -23.73 2.54 32.70
N HIS A 109 -24.03 2.79 33.97
CA HIS A 109 -23.18 3.52 34.91
C HIS A 109 -23.03 2.76 36.24
N SER A 110 -22.17 3.27 37.13
CA SER A 110 -21.85 2.64 38.42
C SER A 110 -23.06 2.41 39.33
N ASP A 111 -24.11 3.20 39.16
CA ASP A 111 -25.30 3.17 40.01
C ASP A 111 -26.56 2.64 39.29
N GLY A 112 -26.43 2.04 38.10
CA GLY A 112 -27.57 1.61 37.28
C GLY A 112 -27.52 2.03 35.80
N LEU A 113 -28.66 2.34 35.22
CA LEU A 113 -28.89 2.52 33.78
C LEU A 113 -29.59 3.86 33.49
N ALA A 114 -29.18 4.57 32.44
CA ALA A 114 -29.87 5.74 31.91
C ALA A 114 -30.23 5.56 30.43
N VAL A 115 -31.32 6.17 29.99
CA VAL A 115 -31.81 6.12 28.60
C VAL A 115 -31.90 7.53 28.05
N TYR A 116 -31.33 7.74 26.87
CA TYR A 116 -31.33 9.00 26.14
C TYR A 116 -32.02 8.83 24.78
N ASN A 117 -32.69 9.88 24.33
CA ASN A 117 -33.22 10.00 22.98
C ASN A 117 -32.07 10.33 22.03
N PHE A 118 -32.11 9.79 20.82
CA PHE A 118 -31.19 10.16 19.73
C PHE A 118 -32.01 10.56 18.50
N PRO A 119 -31.63 11.63 17.77
CA PRO A 119 -30.37 12.38 17.83
C PRO A 119 -30.34 13.51 18.87
N ASP A 120 -31.47 13.88 19.47
CA ASP A 120 -31.57 15.08 20.33
C ASP A 120 -30.76 15.02 21.62
N CYS A 121 -30.26 13.83 21.98
CA CYS A 121 -29.41 13.59 23.15
C CYS A 121 -30.09 14.01 24.48
N SER A 122 -31.42 14.07 24.50
CA SER A 122 -32.20 14.39 25.68
C SER A 122 -32.35 13.18 26.59
N TRP A 123 -32.22 13.40 27.90
CA TRP A 123 -32.46 12.36 28.88
C TRP A 123 -33.95 11.98 28.91
N ILE A 124 -34.26 10.68 28.93
CA ILE A 124 -35.63 10.15 28.99
C ILE A 124 -35.94 9.65 30.40
N CYS A 125 -35.14 8.69 30.88
CA CYS A 125 -35.33 8.06 32.19
C CYS A 125 -34.04 7.41 32.69
N SER A 126 -34.02 7.05 33.98
CA SER A 126 -32.99 6.22 34.57
C SER A 126 -33.58 5.20 35.54
N TRP A 127 -32.90 4.06 35.65
CA TRP A 127 -33.10 3.05 36.66
C TRP A 127 -31.85 3.01 37.53
N GLU A 128 -31.99 3.28 38.81
CA GLU A 128 -30.86 3.34 39.73
C GLU A 128 -31.08 2.40 40.91
N THR A 129 -30.04 1.65 41.28
CA THR A 129 -30.06 0.80 42.47
C THR A 129 -28.71 0.86 43.15
N ALA A 130 -28.72 1.11 44.45
CA ALA A 130 -27.49 1.21 45.24
C ALA A 130 -26.70 -0.11 45.18
N LYS A 131 -25.39 0.00 44.92
CA LYS A 131 -24.42 -1.12 44.86
C LYS A 131 -24.57 -2.06 43.66
N ILE A 132 -25.29 -1.66 42.62
CA ILE A 132 -25.37 -2.43 41.37
C ILE A 132 -24.72 -1.62 40.25
N GLU A 133 -23.61 -2.13 39.76
CA GLU A 133 -22.89 -1.56 38.62
C GLU A 133 -23.30 -2.29 37.34
N ILE A 134 -23.68 -1.55 36.31
CA ILE A 134 -23.91 -2.15 34.98
C ILE A 134 -22.54 -2.31 34.30
N CYS A 135 -22.19 -3.55 33.96
CA CYS A 135 -20.90 -3.89 33.36
C CYS A 135 -20.98 -4.02 31.84
N SER A 136 -22.08 -4.56 31.33
CA SER A 136 -22.28 -4.76 29.89
C SER A 136 -23.75 -4.63 29.53
N LEU A 137 -24.00 -4.11 28.33
CA LEU A 137 -25.32 -3.97 27.74
C LEU A 137 -25.35 -4.67 26.38
N SER A 138 -26.45 -5.34 26.10
CA SER A 138 -26.73 -5.93 24.79
C SER A 138 -28.20 -5.74 24.46
N ILE A 139 -28.48 -5.38 23.21
CA ILE A 139 -29.83 -5.19 22.72
C ILE A 139 -30.20 -6.41 21.89
N CYS A 140 -31.37 -6.98 22.16
CA CYS A 140 -31.90 -8.12 21.43
C CYS A 140 -33.31 -7.80 20.92
N HIS A 141 -33.53 -7.99 19.62
CA HIS A 141 -34.86 -7.96 19.05
C HIS A 141 -35.46 -9.37 19.09
N VAL A 142 -36.58 -9.52 19.79
CA VAL A 142 -37.34 -10.77 19.79
C VAL A 142 -38.74 -10.46 19.27
N LYS A 143 -39.03 -10.95 18.06
CA LYS A 143 -40.24 -10.64 17.29
C LYS A 143 -40.34 -9.13 17.00
N ASN A 144 -41.29 -8.45 17.63
CA ASN A 144 -41.55 -7.01 17.44
C ASN A 144 -41.26 -6.20 18.72
N GLU A 145 -40.62 -6.82 19.70
CA GLU A 145 -40.25 -6.21 20.98
C GLU A 145 -38.72 -6.08 21.07
N LEU A 146 -38.30 -5.00 21.72
CA LEU A 146 -36.90 -4.68 21.99
C LEU A 146 -36.61 -5.05 23.44
N TYR A 147 -35.64 -5.92 23.65
CA TYR A 147 -35.17 -6.29 24.98
C TYR A 147 -33.76 -5.76 25.19
N LEU A 148 -33.50 -5.24 26.38
CA LEU A 148 -32.17 -4.85 26.81
C LEU A 148 -31.67 -5.82 27.87
N LEU A 149 -30.59 -6.52 27.54
CA LEU A 149 -29.88 -7.41 28.44
C LEU A 149 -28.75 -6.64 29.12
N ALA A 150 -28.77 -6.60 30.44
CA ALA A 150 -27.75 -5.96 31.26
C ALA A 150 -27.06 -6.98 32.16
N ALA A 151 -25.73 -7.07 32.07
CA ALA A 151 -24.93 -7.79 33.05
C ALA A 151 -24.59 -6.84 34.19
N VAL A 152 -24.84 -7.28 35.42
CA VAL A 152 -24.61 -6.49 36.62
C VAL A 152 -23.60 -7.13 37.55
N ASP A 153 -22.77 -6.29 38.19
CA ASP A 153 -21.88 -6.66 39.28
C ASP A 153 -22.40 -6.06 40.59
N ASP A 154 -22.44 -6.89 41.63
CA ASP A 154 -22.89 -6.53 42.98
C ASP A 154 -21.73 -6.30 43.96
N MET A 155 -20.51 -6.10 43.45
CA MET A 155 -19.33 -5.70 44.21
C MET A 155 -18.93 -6.70 45.30
N GLY A 156 -19.11 -8.01 45.05
CA GLY A 156 -18.43 -9.04 45.85
C GLY A 156 -19.16 -10.34 46.12
N ASN A 157 -20.38 -10.59 45.63
CA ASN A 157 -21.05 -11.88 45.84
C ASN A 157 -21.05 -12.76 44.60
N GLY A 158 -19.94 -12.87 43.86
CA GLY A 158 -19.60 -14.01 42.99
C GLY A 158 -20.57 -14.44 41.87
N PHE A 159 -21.72 -13.81 41.70
CA PHE A 159 -22.74 -14.14 40.71
C PHE A 159 -22.97 -12.93 39.82
N SER A 160 -22.46 -12.98 38.59
CA SER A 160 -22.86 -12.06 37.54
C SER A 160 -24.34 -12.30 37.23
N ASN A 161 -25.20 -11.41 37.73
CA ASN A 161 -26.62 -11.48 37.47
C ASN A 161 -26.92 -10.80 36.13
N CYS A 162 -27.92 -11.30 35.41
CA CYS A 162 -28.41 -10.70 34.19
C CYS A 162 -29.81 -10.13 34.47
N ILE A 163 -30.00 -8.85 34.16
CA ILE A 163 -31.30 -8.18 34.21
C ILE A 163 -31.78 -7.99 32.77
N ILE A 164 -33.06 -8.29 32.54
CA ILE A 164 -33.73 -8.05 31.26
C ILE A 164 -34.70 -6.89 31.47
N PHE A 165 -34.51 -5.83 30.68
CA PHE A 165 -35.42 -4.70 30.59
C PHE A 165 -36.23 -4.76 29.29
#